data_AF-A0A7C7RYZ5-F1
#
_entry.id   AF-A0A7C7RYZ5-F1
#
_cell.length_a   1.000
_cell.length_b   1.000
_cell.length_c   1.000
_cell.angle_alpha   90.00
_cell.angle_beta   90.00
_cell.angle_gamma   90.00
#
_symmetry.space_group_name_H-M   'P 1'
#
loop_
_entity.id
_entity.type
_entity.pdbx_description
1 polymer ?
#
loop_
_entity_poly.entity_id
_entity_poly.type
_entity_poly.pdbx_seq_one_letter_code
_entity_poly.pdbx_strand_id
1 'polypeptide(L)'
;MKLTVNGKPIEIEPRPGEMLADLLRERLNLTGTKIGCNEAECGACTVLIDGEPVLSCTFPSAKAAGKEIVTVEGLAQMPPDGESTAFHLHPLQDAFIRHGAVQCGFCTPGQLMTSYALLQENPHPLPEDIRHALKDTLCRCGTYPAIERAILDVSGSGEQPLAADAAEPLHAVGTAQPRPDAVAKVTGAAKFTDDLKFPGMLHAAVKRAGIPHGILKQLKTESARALPGVEAVLTAADIPGAQNHGLVSFDWPALVGIGERVRYVGDAVAIVAAQSRSIALQAVALIEAEYELLDVVDTAVRASQPDAPQLHAQGNLLKHIKVRKGEMEQGFAAADVVLERTFHTPPYDHAFMEPECSVARPTEDGRMEIYVGSQIPYADRDQVARALGWPDARVRVIGQLMGGGFGGKEDIAGQIHAALLANATGRPVKLLWSRHESLLTHPKR
;
A
#
# COMPACT_ATOMS: atom_id res chain seq x y z
N MET A 1 8.10 28.52 12.45
CA MET A 1 7.01 29.02 11.59
C MET A 1 5.69 28.89 12.34
N LYS A 2 4.74 29.79 12.07
CA LYS A 2 3.40 29.77 12.64
C LYS A 2 2.41 29.39 11.54
N LEU A 3 1.41 28.58 11.85
CA LEU A 3 0.33 28.17 10.95
C LEU A 3 -0.89 27.79 11.79
N THR A 4 -2.06 27.72 11.18
CA THR A 4 -3.27 27.21 11.85
C THR A 4 -3.63 25.87 11.24
N VAL A 5 -3.85 24.84 12.05
CA VAL A 5 -4.25 23.51 11.57
C VAL A 5 -5.53 23.09 12.28
N ASN A 6 -6.60 22.86 11.52
CA ASN A 6 -7.93 22.53 12.04
C ASN A 6 -8.37 23.52 13.14
N GLY A 7 -8.27 24.82 12.85
CA GLY A 7 -8.60 25.92 13.78
C GLY A 7 -7.62 26.12 14.95
N LYS A 8 -6.60 25.28 15.11
CA LYS A 8 -5.62 25.39 16.22
C LYS A 8 -4.35 26.10 15.75
N PRO A 9 -3.91 27.18 16.42
CA PRO A 9 -2.63 27.82 16.10
C PRO A 9 -1.48 26.89 16.53
N ILE A 10 -0.54 26.67 15.62
CA ILE A 10 0.65 25.85 15.80
C ILE A 10 1.89 26.70 15.55
N GLU A 11 2.84 26.65 16.48
CA GLU A 11 4.18 27.19 16.31
C GLU A 11 5.18 26.03 16.30
N ILE A 12 5.91 25.89 15.20
CA ILE A 12 6.78 24.74 14.98
C ILE A 12 8.02 25.11 14.17
N GLU A 13 9.16 24.53 14.51
CA GLU A 13 10.41 24.76 13.78
C GLU A 13 10.36 24.11 12.37
N PRO A 14 10.62 24.86 11.29
CA PRO A 14 10.61 24.31 9.94
C PRO A 14 11.82 23.39 9.72
N ARG A 15 11.62 22.25 9.04
CA ARG A 15 12.70 21.34 8.65
C ARG A 15 13.01 21.50 7.15
N PRO A 16 14.27 21.65 6.74
CA PRO A 16 14.63 21.71 5.32
C PRO A 16 14.14 20.47 4.56
N GLY A 17 13.47 20.70 3.42
CA GLY A 17 12.99 19.62 2.54
C GLY A 17 11.76 18.84 3.06
N GLU A 18 11.19 19.18 4.23
CA GLU A 18 9.99 18.51 4.76
C GLU A 18 8.74 18.89 3.95
N MET A 19 7.99 17.90 3.48
CA MET A 19 6.71 18.12 2.81
C MET A 19 5.59 18.29 3.85
N LEU A 20 4.50 18.93 3.46
CA LEU A 20 3.38 19.20 4.36
C LEU A 20 2.73 17.90 4.86
N ALA A 21 2.63 16.88 4.01
CA ALA A 21 2.14 15.56 4.43
C ALA A 21 2.99 14.97 5.56
N ASP A 22 4.33 15.09 5.48
CA ASP A 22 5.25 14.62 6.51
C ASP A 22 5.07 15.42 7.81
N LEU A 23 4.96 16.75 7.74
CA LEU A 23 4.68 17.59 8.91
C LEU A 23 3.39 17.15 9.62
N LEU A 24 2.30 17.02 8.86
CA LEU A 24 0.97 16.66 9.38
C LEU A 24 0.99 15.27 10.03
N ARG A 25 1.51 14.26 9.32
CA ARG A 25 1.52 12.87 9.80
C ARG A 25 2.57 12.62 10.87
N GLU A 26 3.78 13.13 10.67
CA GLU A 26 4.92 12.76 11.49
C GLU A 26 5.04 13.56 12.77
N ARG A 27 4.73 14.86 12.72
CA ARG A 27 4.95 15.78 13.83
C ARG A 27 3.65 16.19 14.52
N LEU A 28 2.56 16.28 13.76
CA LEU A 28 1.23 16.64 14.31
C LEU A 28 0.31 15.42 14.52
N ASN A 29 0.74 14.22 14.10
CA ASN A 29 0.00 12.96 14.25
C ASN A 29 -1.38 12.96 13.58
N LEU A 30 -1.58 13.78 12.56
CA LEU A 30 -2.77 13.86 11.72
C LEU A 30 -2.63 12.87 10.56
N THR A 31 -2.81 11.59 10.88
CA THR A 31 -2.62 10.48 9.95
C THR A 31 -3.79 10.29 8.99
N GLY A 32 -4.86 11.07 9.09
CA GLY A 32 -5.98 11.07 8.16
C GLY A 32 -5.55 11.51 6.76
N THR A 33 -4.56 12.39 6.65
CA THR A 33 -3.86 12.68 5.40
C THR A 33 -3.08 11.44 4.97
N LYS A 34 -3.59 10.71 3.96
CA LYS A 34 -2.99 9.44 3.50
C LYS A 34 -1.97 9.69 2.40
N ILE A 35 -0.88 8.93 2.40
CA ILE A 35 0.14 8.99 1.35
C ILE A 35 0.07 7.69 0.52
N GLY A 36 -0.37 7.82 -0.73
CA GLY A 36 -0.46 6.71 -1.68
C GLY A 36 0.70 6.71 -2.67
N CYS A 37 0.60 7.49 -3.75
CA CYS A 37 1.66 7.60 -4.76
C CYS A 37 2.91 8.35 -4.26
N ASN A 38 2.72 9.37 -3.40
CA ASN A 38 3.74 10.34 -3.02
C ASN A 38 4.37 11.10 -4.20
N GLU A 39 3.59 11.26 -5.28
CA GLU A 39 4.03 11.83 -6.57
C GLU A 39 2.99 12.82 -7.15
N ALA A 40 2.04 13.27 -6.33
CA ALA A 40 0.94 14.18 -6.71
C ALA A 40 -0.05 13.66 -7.77
N GLU A 41 -0.21 12.34 -7.91
CA GLU A 41 -1.10 11.73 -8.91
C GLU A 41 -2.44 11.22 -8.32
N CYS A 42 -2.45 10.74 -7.08
CA CYS A 42 -3.57 9.93 -6.57
C CYS A 42 -4.62 10.68 -5.75
N GLY A 43 -4.37 11.93 -5.35
CA GLY A 43 -5.26 12.75 -4.52
C GLY A 43 -5.50 12.28 -3.06
N ALA A 44 -4.97 11.12 -2.63
CA ALA A 44 -5.21 10.63 -1.25
C ALA A 44 -4.68 11.55 -0.14
N CYS A 45 -3.71 12.41 -0.47
CA CYS A 45 -3.06 13.35 0.45
C CYS A 45 -3.67 14.75 0.45
N THR A 46 -4.82 14.95 -0.21
CA THR A 46 -5.44 16.28 -0.29
C THR A 46 -5.76 16.82 1.09
N VAL A 47 -5.39 18.07 1.32
CA VAL A 47 -5.77 18.92 2.46
C VAL A 47 -6.21 20.27 1.90
N LEU A 48 -6.89 21.08 2.68
CA LEU A 48 -7.16 22.46 2.28
C LEU A 48 -6.08 23.39 2.81
N ILE A 49 -5.67 24.34 2.00
CA ILE A 49 -4.79 25.45 2.39
C ILE A 49 -5.50 26.75 2.01
N ASP A 50 -5.88 27.54 3.01
CA ASP A 50 -6.67 28.77 2.83
C ASP A 50 -7.95 28.54 1.98
N GLY A 51 -8.60 27.38 2.19
CA GLY A 51 -9.81 26.96 1.45
C GLY A 51 -9.55 26.12 0.19
N GLU A 52 -8.34 26.19 -0.38
CA GLU A 52 -8.02 25.54 -1.65
C GLU A 52 -7.51 24.10 -1.47
N PRO A 53 -7.96 23.13 -2.29
CA PRO A 53 -7.48 21.76 -2.22
C PRO A 53 -6.04 21.64 -2.74
N VAL A 54 -5.14 21.11 -1.91
CA VAL A 54 -3.71 20.98 -2.21
C VAL A 54 -3.20 19.57 -1.91
N LEU A 55 -2.39 19.03 -2.81
CA LEU A 55 -1.70 17.76 -2.65
C LEU A 55 -0.51 17.93 -1.70
N SER A 56 -0.72 17.60 -0.43
CA SER A 56 0.26 17.84 0.63
C SER A 56 1.58 17.06 0.50
N CYS A 57 1.60 15.98 -0.28
CA CYS A 57 2.80 15.15 -0.48
C CYS A 57 3.92 15.83 -1.28
N THR A 58 3.61 16.87 -2.07
CA THR A 58 4.60 17.64 -2.85
C THR A 58 4.62 19.12 -2.47
N PHE A 59 3.83 19.53 -1.48
CA PHE A 59 3.80 20.90 -0.98
C PHE A 59 4.85 21.09 0.12
N PRO A 60 5.88 21.95 -0.05
CA PRO A 60 6.87 22.17 1.01
C PRO A 60 6.24 22.77 2.27
N SER A 61 6.48 22.15 3.42
CA SER A 61 5.89 22.56 4.71
C SER A 61 6.19 24.03 5.06
N ALA A 62 7.39 24.53 4.72
CA ALA A 62 7.79 25.91 4.96
C ALA A 62 6.88 26.95 4.26
N LYS A 63 6.27 26.59 3.12
CA LYS A 63 5.32 27.46 2.40
C LYS A 63 3.95 27.56 3.10
N ALA A 64 3.69 26.72 4.10
CA ALA A 64 2.47 26.75 4.90
C ALA A 64 2.53 27.80 6.02
N ALA A 65 3.64 28.52 6.17
CA ALA A 65 3.77 29.58 7.16
C ALA A 65 2.71 30.68 6.94
N GLY A 66 1.97 31.00 8.00
CA GLY A 66 0.90 32.00 8.01
C GLY A 66 -0.43 31.53 7.43
N LYS A 67 -0.53 30.27 6.99
CA LYS A 67 -1.71 29.73 6.31
C LYS A 67 -2.62 28.94 7.25
N GLU A 68 -3.88 28.82 6.86
CA GLU A 68 -4.84 27.92 7.48
C GLU A 68 -4.88 26.59 6.75
N ILE A 69 -4.78 25.49 7.49
CA ILE A 69 -4.78 24.13 6.95
C ILE A 69 -5.95 23.36 7.55
N VAL A 70 -6.76 22.75 6.69
CA VAL A 70 -7.83 21.85 7.11
C VAL A 70 -7.54 20.45 6.59
N THR A 71 -7.53 19.47 7.49
CA THR A 71 -7.44 18.04 7.18
C THR A 71 -8.78 17.36 7.42
N VAL A 72 -8.89 16.08 7.09
CA VAL A 72 -10.13 15.31 7.32
C VAL A 72 -10.56 15.27 8.79
N GLU A 73 -9.60 15.32 9.72
CA GLU A 73 -9.84 15.41 11.16
C GLU A 73 -10.50 16.74 11.56
N GLY A 74 -10.36 17.78 10.75
CA GLY A 74 -10.98 19.09 10.96
C GLY A 74 -12.47 19.13 10.58
N LEU A 75 -12.92 18.28 9.65
CA LEU A 75 -14.32 18.28 9.19
C LEU A 75 -15.31 17.97 10.32
N ALA A 76 -14.98 17.00 11.18
CA ALA A 76 -15.79 16.63 12.33
C ALA A 76 -15.83 17.72 13.43
N GLN A 77 -15.05 18.80 13.30
CA GLN A 77 -15.06 19.96 14.19
C GLN A 77 -15.92 21.12 13.63
N MET A 78 -16.54 20.94 12.46
CA MET A 78 -17.36 21.95 11.78
C MET A 78 -18.83 21.50 11.75
N PRO A 79 -19.61 21.70 12.83
CA PRO A 79 -21.03 21.35 12.83
C PRO A 79 -21.82 22.35 11.97
N PRO A 80 -22.92 21.91 11.31
CA PRO A 80 -23.76 22.80 10.50
C PRO A 80 -24.28 24.03 11.26
N ASP A 81 -24.45 23.94 12.59
CA ASP A 81 -25.03 25.00 13.43
C ASP A 81 -24.01 25.70 14.36
N GLY A 82 -22.70 25.49 14.16
CA GLY A 82 -21.63 26.24 14.86
C GLY A 82 -21.40 25.91 16.35
N GLU A 83 -22.28 25.14 17.00
CA GLU A 83 -22.10 24.67 18.39
C GLU A 83 -22.25 23.15 18.51
N SER A 84 -21.18 22.46 18.94
CA SER A 84 -21.30 21.13 19.55
C SER A 84 -20.09 20.85 20.44
N THR A 85 -20.34 20.38 21.67
CA THR A 85 -19.34 19.82 22.60
C THR A 85 -19.25 18.29 22.50
N ALA A 86 -20.01 17.67 21.59
CA ALA A 86 -20.05 16.23 21.34
C ALA A 86 -19.50 15.89 19.94
N PHE A 87 -18.94 14.69 19.79
CA PHE A 87 -18.48 14.18 18.49
C PHE A 87 -19.65 14.12 17.50
N HIS A 88 -19.51 14.83 16.38
CA HIS A 88 -20.43 14.76 15.24
C HIS A 88 -19.66 14.51 13.94
N LEU A 89 -20.35 13.92 12.96
CA LEU A 89 -19.83 13.82 11.60
C LEU A 89 -20.25 15.06 10.83
N HIS A 90 -19.37 15.55 9.97
CA HIS A 90 -19.77 16.51 8.94
C HIS A 90 -20.82 15.86 8.03
N PRO A 91 -21.85 16.59 7.53
CA PRO A 91 -22.88 16.01 6.64
C PRO A 91 -22.32 15.21 5.46
N LEU A 92 -21.20 15.66 4.90
CA LEU A 92 -20.46 14.94 3.86
C LEU A 92 -19.85 13.61 4.32
N GLN A 93 -19.30 13.55 5.54
CA GLN A 93 -18.78 12.29 6.11
C GLN A 93 -19.92 11.30 6.32
N ASP A 94 -21.06 11.76 6.85
CA ASP A 94 -22.25 10.94 7.03
C ASP A 94 -22.83 10.43 5.69
N ALA A 95 -22.93 11.29 4.69
CA ALA A 95 -23.38 10.91 3.35
C ALA A 95 -22.47 9.84 2.71
N PHE A 96 -21.15 9.95 2.85
CA PHE A 96 -20.23 8.92 2.36
C PHE A 96 -20.48 7.54 3.00
N ILE A 97 -20.87 7.51 4.28
CA ILE A 97 -21.25 6.27 4.98
C ILE A 97 -22.57 5.74 4.41
N ARG A 98 -23.62 6.58 4.37
CA ARG A 98 -24.97 6.18 3.94
C ARG A 98 -25.02 5.66 2.51
N HIS A 99 -24.24 6.27 1.61
CA HIS A 99 -24.19 5.89 0.18
C HIS A 99 -23.23 4.75 -0.13
N GLY A 100 -22.54 4.19 0.87
CA GLY A 100 -21.57 3.11 0.67
C GLY A 100 -20.32 3.54 -0.11
N ALA A 101 -19.96 4.82 -0.04
CA ALA A 101 -18.77 5.36 -0.72
C ALA A 101 -17.44 4.85 -0.12
N VAL A 102 -17.51 4.23 1.06
CA VAL A 102 -16.37 3.76 1.85
C VAL A 102 -16.19 2.25 1.72
N GLN A 103 -15.17 1.81 0.96
CA GLN A 103 -14.69 0.43 0.93
C GLN A 103 -13.39 0.25 1.72
N CYS A 104 -12.22 0.22 1.06
CA CYS A 104 -10.94 0.13 1.77
C CYS A 104 -10.68 1.35 2.65
N GLY A 105 -11.21 2.51 2.25
CA GLY A 105 -11.17 3.76 3.02
C GLY A 105 -9.89 4.59 2.85
N PHE A 106 -8.89 4.11 2.10
CA PHE A 106 -7.60 4.79 2.02
C PHE A 106 -7.66 6.11 1.25
N CYS A 107 -8.44 6.18 0.17
CA CYS A 107 -8.64 7.42 -0.59
C CYS A 107 -9.70 8.34 0.05
N THR A 108 -10.52 7.82 0.98
CA THR A 108 -11.70 8.52 1.51
C THR A 108 -11.37 9.91 2.09
N PRO A 109 -10.30 10.10 2.87
CA PRO A 109 -9.90 11.44 3.31
C PRO A 109 -9.68 12.43 2.15
N GLY A 110 -8.91 12.06 1.13
CA GLY A 110 -8.67 12.91 -0.04
C GLY A 110 -9.95 13.23 -0.81
N GLN A 111 -10.82 12.23 -1.00
CA GLN A 111 -12.14 12.42 -1.62
C GLN A 111 -12.97 13.43 -0.85
N LEU A 112 -13.06 13.29 0.49
CA LEU A 112 -13.81 14.21 1.33
C LEU A 112 -13.25 15.63 1.28
N MET A 113 -11.93 15.81 1.30
CA MET A 113 -11.34 17.15 1.26
C MET A 113 -11.60 17.84 -0.08
N THR A 114 -11.41 17.15 -1.22
CA THR A 114 -11.69 17.71 -2.54
C THR A 114 -13.19 18.01 -2.72
N SER A 115 -14.07 17.09 -2.28
CA SER A 115 -15.52 17.29 -2.32
C SER A 115 -15.99 18.44 -1.42
N TYR A 116 -15.38 18.59 -0.24
CA TYR A 116 -15.71 19.70 0.65
C TYR A 116 -15.32 21.05 0.03
N ALA A 117 -14.13 21.17 -0.57
CA ALA A 117 -13.74 22.37 -1.31
C ALA A 117 -14.72 22.72 -2.44
N LEU A 118 -15.11 21.72 -3.25
CA LEU A 118 -16.12 21.92 -4.30
C LEU A 118 -17.43 22.49 -3.73
N LEU A 119 -17.93 21.94 -2.63
CA LEU A 119 -19.19 22.38 -2.03
C LEU A 119 -19.11 23.77 -1.39
N GLN A 120 -17.91 24.24 -1.01
CA GLN A 120 -17.72 25.62 -0.55
C GLN A 120 -17.78 26.61 -1.72
N GLU A 121 -17.24 26.23 -2.90
CA GLU A 121 -17.25 27.07 -4.09
C GLU A 121 -18.61 27.03 -4.83
N ASN A 122 -19.18 25.84 -4.96
CA ASN A 122 -20.44 25.56 -5.63
C ASN A 122 -21.33 24.67 -4.74
N PRO A 123 -22.25 25.27 -3.95
CA PRO A 123 -23.15 24.53 -3.06
C PRO A 123 -24.14 23.60 -3.77
N HIS A 124 -24.34 23.74 -5.09
CA HIS A 124 -25.27 22.94 -5.90
C HIS A 124 -24.59 22.45 -7.19
N PRO A 125 -23.54 21.61 -7.08
CA PRO A 125 -22.78 21.17 -8.23
C PRO A 125 -23.58 20.21 -9.10
N LEU A 126 -23.34 20.27 -10.41
CA LEU A 126 -23.84 19.27 -11.35
C LEU A 126 -22.92 18.03 -11.34
N PRO A 127 -23.38 16.87 -11.81
CA PRO A 127 -22.54 15.66 -11.91
C PRO A 127 -21.22 15.87 -12.64
N GLU A 128 -21.20 16.69 -13.69
CA GLU A 128 -19.99 17.06 -14.43
C GLU A 128 -18.99 17.87 -13.59
N ASP A 129 -19.47 18.77 -12.72
CA ASP A 129 -18.63 19.56 -11.82
C ASP A 129 -17.94 18.64 -10.81
N ILE A 130 -18.68 17.68 -10.26
CA ILE A 130 -18.17 16.66 -9.33
C ILE A 130 -17.08 15.83 -10.00
N ARG A 131 -17.34 15.32 -11.21
CA ARG A 131 -16.36 14.51 -11.96
C ARG A 131 -15.13 15.33 -12.32
N HIS A 132 -15.30 16.60 -12.66
CA HIS A 132 -14.18 17.49 -12.94
C HIS A 132 -13.31 17.72 -11.71
N ALA A 133 -13.91 18.04 -10.57
CA ALA A 133 -13.21 18.29 -9.31
C ALA A 133 -12.46 17.04 -8.82
N LEU A 134 -13.05 15.86 -8.98
CA LEU A 134 -12.50 14.60 -8.46
C LEU A 134 -11.63 13.83 -9.45
N LYS A 135 -11.41 14.32 -10.68
CA LYS A 135 -10.68 13.59 -11.75
C LYS A 135 -9.29 13.08 -11.31
N ASP A 136 -8.62 13.84 -10.43
CA ASP A 136 -7.28 13.55 -9.92
C ASP A 136 -7.28 13.00 -8.47
N THR A 137 -8.48 12.65 -7.95
CA THR A 137 -8.63 11.96 -6.67
C THR A 137 -9.06 10.52 -6.93
N LEU A 138 -8.10 9.60 -6.91
CA LEU A 138 -8.31 8.23 -7.38
C LEU A 138 -8.93 7.33 -6.30
N CYS A 139 -9.75 6.37 -6.74
CA CYS A 139 -10.33 5.31 -5.93
C CYS A 139 -10.23 3.96 -6.68
N ARG A 140 -9.32 3.08 -6.24
CA ARG A 140 -9.18 1.75 -6.85
C ARG A 140 -10.34 0.80 -6.53
N CYS A 141 -11.06 1.01 -5.43
CA CYS A 141 -12.27 0.25 -5.12
C CYS A 141 -13.46 0.59 -6.04
N GLY A 142 -13.33 1.64 -6.87
CA GLY A 142 -14.34 1.99 -7.86
C GLY A 142 -15.62 2.59 -7.28
N THR A 143 -15.56 3.20 -6.10
CA THR A 143 -16.76 3.77 -5.44
C THR A 143 -17.20 5.14 -6.00
N TYR A 144 -16.69 5.58 -7.16
CA TYR A 144 -17.00 6.89 -7.75
C TYR A 144 -18.51 7.18 -7.87
N PRO A 145 -19.38 6.26 -8.34
CA PRO A 145 -20.81 6.54 -8.39
C PRO A 145 -21.44 6.77 -7.01
N ALA A 146 -20.94 6.11 -5.97
CA ALA A 146 -21.40 6.31 -4.60
C ALA A 146 -20.89 7.63 -4.00
N ILE A 147 -19.66 8.04 -4.35
CA ILE A 147 -19.10 9.34 -3.99
C ILE A 147 -19.92 10.47 -4.63
N GLU A 148 -20.23 10.36 -5.93
CA GLU A 148 -21.06 11.34 -6.65
C GLU A 148 -22.44 11.50 -6.01
N ARG A 149 -23.13 10.39 -5.70
CA ARG A 149 -24.42 10.43 -4.99
C ARG A 149 -24.33 11.08 -3.61
N ALA A 150 -23.28 10.79 -2.85
CA ALA A 150 -23.10 11.37 -1.51
C ALA A 150 -22.94 12.90 -1.56
N ILE A 151 -22.23 13.42 -2.57
CA ILE A 151 -22.03 14.87 -2.75
C ILE A 151 -23.35 15.54 -3.17
N LEU A 152 -24.08 14.95 -4.11
CA LEU A 152 -25.38 15.46 -4.56
C LEU A 152 -26.42 15.47 -3.42
N ASP A 153 -26.42 14.44 -2.57
CA ASP A 153 -27.33 14.36 -1.43
C ASP A 153 -27.09 15.51 -0.44
N VAL A 154 -25.82 15.82 -0.14
CA VAL A 154 -25.45 16.97 0.70
C VAL A 154 -25.83 18.30 0.04
N SER A 155 -25.79 18.38 -1.29
CA SER A 155 -26.17 19.58 -2.04
C SER A 155 -27.69 19.74 -2.22
N GLY A 156 -28.50 18.82 -1.70
CA GLY A 156 -29.96 18.81 -1.85
C GLY A 156 -30.48 18.35 -3.22
N SER A 157 -29.59 17.87 -4.10
CA SER A 157 -29.90 17.42 -5.48
C SER A 157 -29.80 15.90 -5.64
N GLY A 158 -29.43 15.18 -4.58
CA GLY A 158 -29.19 13.74 -4.60
C GLY A 158 -30.42 12.92 -4.22
N GLU A 159 -30.49 11.73 -4.78
CA GLU A 159 -31.45 10.72 -4.37
C GLU A 159 -31.02 10.09 -3.04
N GLN A 160 -31.97 9.68 -2.21
CA GLN A 160 -31.68 8.89 -1.01
C GLN A 160 -31.04 7.54 -1.41
N PRO A 161 -30.21 6.92 -0.53
CA PRO A 161 -29.60 5.63 -0.82
C PRO A 161 -30.64 4.62 -1.29
N LEU A 162 -30.33 3.87 -2.35
CA LEU A 162 -31.18 2.80 -2.84
C LEU A 162 -31.44 1.81 -1.69
N ALA A 163 -32.71 1.68 -1.29
CA ALA A 163 -33.12 0.59 -0.42
C ALA A 163 -32.78 -0.73 -1.12
N ALA A 164 -32.18 -1.67 -0.42
CA ALA A 164 -31.93 -2.98 -0.98
C ALA A 164 -33.28 -3.70 -1.18
N ASP A 165 -33.68 -3.89 -2.44
CA ASP A 165 -34.88 -4.64 -2.83
C ASP A 165 -34.64 -6.15 -2.65
N ALA A 166 -34.40 -6.60 -1.43
CA ALA A 166 -34.49 -8.01 -1.11
C ALA A 166 -35.97 -8.40 -1.03
N ALA A 167 -36.36 -9.51 -1.66
CA ALA A 167 -37.75 -9.99 -1.63
C ALA A 167 -38.21 -10.32 -0.19
N GLU A 168 -37.28 -10.77 0.66
CA GLU A 168 -37.51 -11.04 2.09
C GLU A 168 -36.28 -10.54 2.89
N PRO A 169 -36.17 -9.23 3.18
CA PRO A 169 -35.07 -8.71 3.96
C PRO A 169 -35.18 -9.21 5.41
N LEU A 170 -34.08 -9.70 5.96
CA LEU A 170 -33.98 -9.92 7.40
C LEU A 170 -33.55 -8.61 8.09
N HIS A 171 -33.48 -8.61 9.42
CA HIS A 171 -33.08 -7.42 10.18
C HIS A 171 -31.79 -6.74 9.66
N ALA A 172 -30.76 -7.54 9.31
CA ALA A 172 -29.50 -7.03 8.78
C ALA A 172 -29.09 -7.62 7.42
N VAL A 173 -29.57 -8.83 7.07
CA VAL A 173 -29.20 -9.50 5.81
C VAL A 173 -30.16 -9.04 4.71
N GLY A 174 -29.59 -8.57 3.59
CA GLY A 174 -30.38 -8.02 2.49
C GLY A 174 -30.82 -6.57 2.72
N THR A 175 -30.29 -5.89 3.75
CA THR A 175 -30.54 -4.45 4.00
C THR A 175 -29.24 -3.65 3.97
N ALA A 176 -29.33 -2.36 3.63
CA ALA A 176 -28.20 -1.45 3.67
C ALA A 176 -27.86 -1.15 5.14
N GLN A 177 -26.66 -1.56 5.58
CA GLN A 177 -26.17 -1.32 6.93
C GLN A 177 -24.87 -0.52 6.88
N PRO A 178 -24.68 0.50 7.74
CA PRO A 178 -23.39 1.16 7.88
C PRO A 178 -22.32 0.14 8.27
N ARG A 179 -21.17 0.18 7.59
CA ARG A 179 -20.05 -0.68 7.96
C ARG A 179 -19.46 -0.25 9.31
N PRO A 180 -19.09 -1.19 10.20
CA PRO A 180 -18.53 -0.85 11.51
C PRO A 180 -17.26 0.01 11.46
N ASP A 181 -16.49 -0.08 10.37
CA ASP A 181 -15.23 0.65 10.17
C ASP A 181 -15.39 1.98 9.42
N ALA A 182 -16.61 2.36 9.02
CA ALA A 182 -16.84 3.50 8.14
C ALA A 182 -16.53 4.84 8.82
N VAL A 183 -16.98 5.02 10.07
CA VAL A 183 -16.74 6.25 10.86
C VAL A 183 -15.25 6.56 10.96
N ALA A 184 -14.44 5.54 11.28
CA ALA A 184 -12.99 5.72 11.39
C ALA A 184 -12.37 6.13 10.05
N LYS A 185 -12.87 5.61 8.93
CA LYS A 185 -12.36 5.90 7.59
C LYS A 185 -12.72 7.30 7.09
N VAL A 186 -13.93 7.79 7.38
CA VAL A 186 -14.34 9.15 6.97
C VAL A 186 -13.77 10.25 7.87
N THR A 187 -13.35 9.92 9.09
CA THR A 187 -12.77 10.89 10.06
C THR A 187 -11.25 10.92 10.05
N GLY A 188 -10.59 10.01 9.31
CA GLY A 188 -9.14 9.85 9.35
C GLY A 188 -8.60 9.08 10.56
N ALA A 189 -9.48 8.65 11.50
CA ALA A 189 -9.11 7.88 12.68
C ALA A 189 -8.69 6.42 12.35
N ALA A 190 -9.09 5.90 11.19
CA ALA A 190 -8.67 4.60 10.68
C ALA A 190 -7.14 4.55 10.51
N LYS A 191 -6.51 3.63 11.24
CA LYS A 191 -5.07 3.39 11.20
C LYS A 191 -4.74 2.26 10.23
N PHE A 192 -3.92 2.59 9.25
CA PHE A 192 -3.24 1.66 8.35
C PHE A 192 -1.84 1.36 8.89
N THR A 193 -1.14 0.40 8.28
CA THR A 193 0.16 -0.04 8.81
C THR A 193 1.18 1.09 8.87
N ASP A 194 1.21 1.96 7.86
CA ASP A 194 2.09 3.13 7.85
C ASP A 194 1.73 4.19 8.92
N ASP A 195 0.51 4.19 9.44
CA ASP A 195 0.11 5.14 10.47
C ASP A 195 0.66 4.76 11.86
N LEU A 196 1.20 3.54 12.02
CA LEU A 196 1.71 3.03 13.29
C LEU A 196 3.10 3.61 13.62
N LYS A 197 3.31 3.87 14.91
CA LYS A 197 4.59 4.31 15.47
C LYS A 197 4.88 3.58 16.76
N PHE A 198 6.14 3.24 16.97
CA PHE A 198 6.63 2.63 18.20
C PHE A 198 7.85 3.42 18.72
N PRO A 199 8.08 3.46 20.04
CA PRO A 199 9.29 4.05 20.60
C PRO A 199 10.55 3.45 19.99
N GLY A 200 11.49 4.30 19.59
CA GLY A 200 12.76 3.87 19.00
C GLY A 200 12.65 3.17 17.65
N MET A 201 11.50 3.23 16.98
CA MET A 201 11.28 2.59 15.68
C MET A 201 12.28 3.08 14.62
N LEU A 202 12.83 2.13 13.87
CA LEU A 202 13.69 2.36 12.71
C LEU A 202 12.90 2.29 11.42
N HIS A 203 13.45 2.88 10.37
CA HIS A 203 12.91 2.84 9.02
C HIS A 203 13.82 2.00 8.14
N ALA A 204 13.20 1.11 7.37
CA ALA A 204 13.90 0.22 6.47
C ALA A 204 13.78 0.64 5.01
N ALA A 205 14.77 0.24 4.22
CA ALA A 205 14.78 0.33 2.77
C ALA A 205 15.46 -0.91 2.17
N VAL A 206 15.12 -1.25 0.94
CA VAL A 206 15.61 -2.46 0.25
C VAL A 206 16.47 -2.05 -0.94
N LYS A 207 17.66 -2.65 -1.06
CA LYS A 207 18.42 -2.64 -2.31
C LYS A 207 17.84 -3.71 -3.23
N ARG A 208 17.10 -3.25 -4.24
CA ARG A 208 16.57 -4.10 -5.31
C ARG A 208 17.66 -4.42 -6.34
N ALA A 209 17.51 -5.54 -7.03
CA ALA A 209 18.48 -6.01 -8.01
C ALA A 209 18.59 -5.05 -9.20
N GLY A 210 17.44 -4.54 -9.68
CA GLY A 210 17.38 -3.56 -10.77
C GLY A 210 17.72 -4.14 -12.15
N ILE A 211 18.00 -5.44 -12.24
CA ILE A 211 18.23 -6.17 -13.49
C ILE A 211 17.20 -7.29 -13.63
N PRO A 212 16.76 -7.63 -14.86
CA PRO A 212 15.75 -8.65 -15.07
C PRO A 212 16.27 -10.07 -14.85
N HIS A 213 17.55 -10.33 -15.13
CA HIS A 213 18.12 -11.67 -14.98
C HIS A 213 19.65 -11.62 -14.92
N GLY A 214 20.24 -12.33 -13.96
CA GLY A 214 21.69 -12.40 -13.82
C GLY A 214 22.15 -13.17 -12.59
N ILE A 215 23.46 -13.25 -12.39
CA ILE A 215 24.08 -13.77 -11.17
C ILE A 215 24.72 -12.62 -10.40
N LEU A 216 24.43 -12.49 -9.10
CA LEU A 216 25.09 -11.51 -8.24
C LEU A 216 26.55 -11.94 -8.01
N LYS A 217 27.52 -11.17 -8.50
CA LYS A 217 28.95 -11.50 -8.40
C LYS A 217 29.62 -10.85 -7.20
N GLN A 218 29.21 -9.62 -6.89
CA GLN A 218 29.76 -8.85 -5.79
C GLN A 218 28.69 -7.94 -5.18
N LEU A 219 28.76 -7.75 -3.87
CA LEU A 219 27.91 -6.83 -3.13
C LEU A 219 28.75 -6.10 -2.07
N LYS A 220 28.95 -4.80 -2.24
CA LYS A 220 29.70 -3.94 -1.31
C LYS A 220 28.73 -3.13 -0.46
N THR A 221 28.86 -3.24 0.87
CA THR A 221 27.93 -2.64 1.84
C THR A 221 28.61 -1.72 2.84
N GLU A 222 29.93 -1.56 2.75
CA GLU A 222 30.78 -0.89 3.72
C GLU A 222 30.40 0.60 3.87
N SER A 223 30.21 1.30 2.75
CA SER A 223 29.79 2.70 2.73
C SER A 223 28.40 2.90 3.33
N ALA A 224 27.48 1.98 3.09
CA ALA A 224 26.13 2.02 3.67
C ALA A 224 26.18 1.79 5.19
N ARG A 225 26.97 0.83 5.66
CA ARG A 225 27.17 0.55 7.09
C ARG A 225 27.83 1.71 7.83
N ALA A 226 28.72 2.44 7.17
CA ALA A 226 29.43 3.58 7.75
C ALA A 226 28.61 4.88 7.79
N LEU A 227 27.46 4.94 7.11
CA LEU A 227 26.63 6.13 7.06
C LEU A 227 26.01 6.43 8.44
N PRO A 228 26.21 7.64 9.02
CA PRO A 228 25.63 7.98 10.31
C PRO A 228 24.11 7.81 10.36
N GLY A 229 23.62 7.14 11.40
CA GLY A 229 22.21 6.85 11.60
C GLY A 229 21.73 5.54 10.97
N VAL A 230 22.58 4.81 10.24
CA VAL A 230 22.35 3.41 9.88
C VAL A 230 22.65 2.51 11.08
N GLU A 231 21.73 1.60 11.38
CA GLU A 231 21.80 0.71 12.55
C GLU A 231 22.04 -0.76 12.13
N ALA A 232 21.59 -1.14 10.93
CA ALA A 232 21.87 -2.45 10.37
C ALA A 232 21.86 -2.42 8.84
N VAL A 233 22.74 -3.22 8.24
CA VAL A 233 22.68 -3.62 6.84
C VAL A 233 22.78 -5.15 6.82
N LEU A 234 21.81 -5.83 6.21
CA LEU A 234 21.77 -7.29 6.13
C LEU A 234 21.75 -7.73 4.66
N THR A 235 22.37 -8.88 4.43
CA THR A 235 22.49 -9.58 3.14
C THR A 235 21.99 -11.03 3.33
N ALA A 236 21.98 -11.83 2.27
CA ALA A 236 21.57 -13.25 2.36
C ALA A 236 22.39 -14.04 3.41
N ALA A 237 23.66 -13.67 3.64
CA ALA A 237 24.51 -14.30 4.64
C ALA A 237 24.03 -14.09 6.08
N ASP A 238 23.18 -13.09 6.32
CA ASP A 238 22.66 -12.74 7.63
C ASP A 238 21.30 -13.42 7.93
N ILE A 239 20.75 -14.21 6.99
CA ILE A 239 19.49 -14.93 7.19
C ILE A 239 19.75 -16.18 8.05
N PRO A 240 19.17 -16.29 9.27
CA PRO A 240 19.48 -17.37 10.20
C PRO A 240 18.76 -18.69 9.87
N GLY A 241 17.65 -18.64 9.15
CA GLY A 241 16.82 -19.81 8.84
C GLY A 241 16.75 -20.11 7.35
N ALA A 242 15.52 -20.25 6.84
CA ALA A 242 15.28 -20.54 5.44
C ALA A 242 15.59 -19.33 4.55
N GLN A 243 16.40 -19.56 3.52
CA GLN A 243 16.78 -18.55 2.53
C GLN A 243 15.64 -18.20 1.56
N ASN A 244 14.73 -19.14 1.32
CA ASN A 244 13.61 -18.97 0.39
C ASN A 244 12.25 -18.98 1.10
N HIS A 245 11.30 -18.28 0.49
CA HIS A 245 9.90 -18.19 0.86
C HIS A 245 9.01 -18.39 -0.39
N GLY A 246 7.69 -18.27 -0.21
CA GLY A 246 6.68 -18.43 -1.24
C GLY A 246 5.48 -19.24 -0.75
N LEU A 247 4.30 -18.96 -1.31
CA LEU A 247 3.02 -19.49 -0.79
C LEU A 247 2.78 -20.96 -1.15
N VAL A 248 3.12 -21.36 -2.38
CA VAL A 248 2.91 -22.72 -2.91
C VAL A 248 4.23 -23.47 -3.02
N SER A 249 5.26 -22.79 -3.51
CA SER A 249 6.62 -23.27 -3.65
C SER A 249 7.55 -22.31 -2.91
N PHE A 250 8.60 -22.83 -2.26
CA PHE A 250 9.59 -22.00 -1.58
C PHE A 250 10.76 -21.67 -2.52
N ASP A 251 10.47 -20.90 -3.57
CA ASP A 251 11.39 -20.60 -4.66
C ASP A 251 11.76 -19.11 -4.78
N TRP A 252 11.22 -18.26 -3.91
CA TRP A 252 11.54 -16.84 -3.86
C TRP A 252 12.62 -16.58 -2.82
N PRO A 253 13.80 -16.06 -3.20
CA PRO A 253 14.84 -15.74 -2.23
C PRO A 253 14.35 -14.58 -1.34
N ALA A 254 14.49 -14.71 -0.03
CA ALA A 254 14.27 -13.59 0.88
C ALA A 254 15.30 -12.48 0.61
N LEU A 255 16.56 -12.86 0.36
CA LEU A 255 17.61 -12.01 -0.20
C LEU A 255 18.46 -12.85 -1.15
N VAL A 256 18.82 -12.31 -2.32
CA VAL A 256 19.72 -12.97 -3.27
C VAL A 256 21.17 -12.84 -2.77
N GLY A 257 21.83 -13.98 -2.60
CA GLY A 257 23.23 -14.07 -2.17
C GLY A 257 24.24 -13.95 -3.31
N ILE A 258 25.52 -13.75 -2.95
CA ILE A 258 26.62 -13.77 -3.91
C ILE A 258 26.74 -15.18 -4.51
N GLY A 259 26.81 -15.25 -5.84
CA GLY A 259 26.77 -16.49 -6.62
C GLY A 259 25.36 -16.97 -6.95
N GLU A 260 24.33 -16.33 -6.41
CA GLU A 260 22.94 -16.70 -6.66
C GLU A 260 22.29 -15.90 -7.79
N ARG A 261 21.18 -16.45 -8.30
CA ARG A 261 20.46 -15.91 -9.46
C ARG A 261 19.44 -14.86 -9.04
N VAL A 262 19.53 -13.69 -9.67
CA VAL A 262 18.44 -12.72 -9.79
C VAL A 262 17.52 -13.17 -10.91
N ARG A 263 16.22 -13.31 -10.64
CA ARG A 263 15.17 -13.75 -11.57
C ARG A 263 14.28 -12.61 -12.05
N TYR A 264 14.24 -11.49 -11.35
CA TYR A 264 13.53 -10.30 -11.78
C TYR A 264 14.05 -9.03 -11.11
N VAL A 265 13.69 -7.89 -11.68
CA VAL A 265 14.14 -6.54 -11.25
C VAL A 265 13.87 -6.22 -9.78
N GLY A 266 12.84 -6.84 -9.18
CA GLY A 266 12.40 -6.60 -7.81
C GLY A 266 13.05 -7.48 -6.74
N ASP A 267 13.90 -8.45 -7.13
CA ASP A 267 14.64 -9.27 -6.18
C ASP A 267 15.44 -8.38 -5.21
N ALA A 268 15.45 -8.74 -3.93
CA ALA A 268 16.17 -8.00 -2.91
C ALA A 268 17.60 -8.56 -2.75
N VAL A 269 18.63 -7.72 -2.77
CA VAL A 269 20.03 -8.15 -2.56
C VAL A 269 20.58 -7.72 -1.20
N ALA A 270 20.03 -6.66 -0.62
CA ALA A 270 20.35 -6.19 0.72
C ALA A 270 19.20 -5.39 1.32
N ILE A 271 19.15 -5.32 2.65
CA ILE A 271 18.16 -4.53 3.40
C ILE A 271 18.88 -3.68 4.45
N VAL A 272 18.35 -2.48 4.68
CA VAL A 272 18.93 -1.51 5.61
C VAL A 272 17.88 -1.13 6.65
N ALA A 273 18.29 -0.92 7.90
CA ALA A 273 17.52 -0.19 8.91
C ALA A 273 18.30 1.04 9.39
N ALA A 274 17.61 2.18 9.45
CA ALA A 274 18.18 3.46 9.87
C ALA A 274 17.20 4.27 10.71
N GLN A 275 17.70 5.32 11.37
CA GLN A 275 16.94 6.20 12.26
C GLN A 275 15.86 7.02 11.54
N SER A 276 15.96 7.19 10.22
CA SER A 276 14.95 7.83 9.40
C SER A 276 14.85 7.15 8.03
N ARG A 277 13.70 7.34 7.36
CA ARG A 277 13.50 6.86 5.98
C ARG A 277 14.51 7.49 5.01
N SER A 278 14.84 8.76 5.19
CA SER A 278 15.82 9.44 4.32
C SER A 278 17.22 8.84 4.44
N ILE A 279 17.67 8.52 5.66
CA ILE A 279 18.96 7.86 5.88
C ILE A 279 18.94 6.44 5.29
N ALA A 280 17.85 5.67 5.48
CA ALA A 280 17.74 4.33 4.90
C ALA A 280 17.85 4.34 3.37
N LEU A 281 17.20 5.30 2.70
CA LEU A 281 17.27 5.47 1.25
C LEU A 281 18.66 5.90 0.78
N GLN A 282 19.32 6.82 1.51
CA GLN A 282 20.70 7.22 1.23
C GLN A 282 21.67 6.04 1.36
N ALA A 283 21.51 5.23 2.41
CA ALA A 283 22.33 4.05 2.64
C ALA A 283 22.18 3.02 1.51
N VAL A 284 20.95 2.76 1.05
CA VAL A 284 20.71 1.85 -0.10
C VAL A 284 21.41 2.36 -1.37
N ALA A 285 21.46 3.67 -1.60
CA ALA A 285 22.16 4.25 -2.75
C ALA A 285 23.69 4.05 -2.69
N LEU A 286 24.26 3.87 -1.49
CA LEU A 286 25.69 3.59 -1.28
C LEU A 286 26.07 2.11 -1.42
N ILE A 287 25.09 1.21 -1.58
CA ILE A 287 25.35 -0.22 -1.81
C ILE A 287 25.63 -0.44 -3.29
N GLU A 288 26.80 -1.00 -3.59
CA GLU A 288 27.20 -1.36 -4.95
C GLU A 288 27.00 -2.86 -5.16
N ALA A 289 26.31 -3.23 -6.24
CA ALA A 289 26.10 -4.61 -6.64
C ALA A 289 26.57 -4.81 -8.08
N GLU A 290 27.36 -5.85 -8.31
CA GLU A 290 27.88 -6.21 -9.63
C GLU A 290 27.26 -7.53 -10.08
N TYR A 291 26.78 -7.56 -11.32
CA TYR A 291 26.06 -8.70 -11.88
C TYR A 291 26.71 -9.22 -13.16
N GLU A 292 26.69 -10.54 -13.30
CA GLU A 292 26.85 -11.20 -14.59
C GLU A 292 25.46 -11.29 -15.22
N LEU A 293 25.20 -10.50 -16.27
CA LEU A 293 23.90 -10.48 -16.95
C LEU A 293 23.69 -11.76 -17.74
N LEU A 294 22.46 -12.29 -17.68
CA LEU A 294 22.06 -13.49 -18.38
C LEU A 294 20.86 -13.20 -19.30
N ASP A 295 20.66 -14.04 -20.30
CA ASP A 295 19.55 -13.93 -21.27
C ASP A 295 18.20 -13.87 -20.57
N VAL A 296 17.40 -12.85 -20.87
CA VAL A 296 16.12 -12.61 -20.20
C VAL A 296 15.03 -13.54 -20.71
N VAL A 297 14.21 -14.05 -19.79
CA VAL A 297 12.98 -14.80 -20.08
C VAL A 297 11.80 -13.94 -19.61
N ASP A 298 11.24 -13.17 -20.54
CA ASP A 298 10.22 -12.13 -20.26
C ASP A 298 8.79 -12.55 -20.60
N THR A 299 8.60 -13.68 -21.28
CA THR A 299 7.29 -14.17 -21.71
C THR A 299 7.18 -15.68 -21.56
N ALA A 300 5.95 -16.19 -21.39
CA ALA A 300 5.68 -17.62 -21.38
C ALA A 300 6.08 -18.32 -22.70
N VAL A 301 5.99 -17.60 -23.83
CA VAL A 301 6.41 -18.11 -25.15
C VAL A 301 7.93 -18.23 -25.23
N ARG A 302 8.70 -17.24 -24.72
CA ARG A 302 10.15 -17.36 -24.62
C ARG A 302 10.53 -18.51 -23.69
N ALA A 303 9.87 -18.61 -22.53
CA ALA A 303 10.15 -19.61 -21.50
C ALA A 303 9.96 -21.06 -21.97
N SER A 304 9.10 -21.28 -22.97
CA SER A 304 8.80 -22.60 -23.53
C SER A 304 9.74 -23.04 -24.66
N GLN A 305 10.62 -22.16 -25.16
CA GLN A 305 11.55 -22.53 -26.21
C GLN A 305 12.64 -23.48 -25.69
N PRO A 306 13.12 -24.46 -26.51
CA PRO A 306 14.12 -25.43 -26.07
C PRO A 306 15.46 -24.82 -25.65
N ASP A 307 15.81 -23.64 -26.19
CA ASP A 307 17.04 -22.89 -25.90
C ASP A 307 16.86 -21.87 -24.77
N ALA A 308 15.67 -21.76 -24.19
CA ALA A 308 15.41 -20.80 -23.12
C ALA A 308 16.24 -21.15 -21.87
N PRO A 309 16.86 -20.15 -21.21
CA PRO A 309 17.49 -20.36 -19.92
C PRO A 309 16.52 -21.00 -18.92
N GLN A 310 16.99 -22.01 -18.20
CA GLN A 310 16.21 -22.62 -17.12
C GLN A 310 16.33 -21.75 -15.85
N LEU A 311 15.23 -21.13 -15.44
CA LEU A 311 15.19 -20.25 -14.27
C LEU A 311 15.17 -21.02 -12.94
N HIS A 312 14.65 -22.24 -12.97
CA HIS A 312 14.56 -23.17 -11.84
C HIS A 312 15.11 -24.54 -12.24
N ALA A 313 15.59 -25.31 -11.25
CA ALA A 313 16.20 -26.62 -11.48
C ALA A 313 15.25 -27.65 -12.13
N GLN A 314 13.94 -27.48 -11.98
CA GLN A 314 12.91 -28.34 -12.59
C GLN A 314 12.47 -27.86 -13.99
N GLY A 315 13.08 -26.78 -14.50
CA GLY A 315 12.70 -26.13 -15.76
C GLY A 315 11.67 -25.03 -15.59
N ASN A 316 11.22 -24.47 -16.72
CA ASN A 316 10.33 -23.29 -16.75
C ASN A 316 8.83 -23.64 -16.77
N LEU A 317 8.47 -24.91 -17.02
CA LEU A 317 7.06 -25.35 -17.02
C LEU A 317 6.58 -25.54 -15.58
N LEU A 318 5.86 -24.54 -15.05
CA LEU A 318 5.34 -24.58 -13.69
C LEU A 318 4.27 -25.65 -13.48
N LYS A 319 3.30 -25.76 -14.40
CA LYS A 319 2.14 -26.64 -14.22
C LYS A 319 1.51 -27.04 -15.55
N HIS A 320 1.02 -28.28 -15.63
CA HIS A 320 0.21 -28.80 -16.73
C HIS A 320 -1.14 -29.28 -16.19
N ILE A 321 -2.22 -28.63 -16.60
CA ILE A 321 -3.61 -29.00 -16.24
C ILE A 321 -4.29 -29.59 -17.45
N LYS A 322 -4.90 -30.78 -17.30
CA LYS A 322 -5.64 -31.46 -18.37
C LYS A 322 -7.14 -31.29 -18.14
N VAL A 323 -7.84 -30.71 -19.11
CA VAL A 323 -9.32 -30.66 -19.13
C VAL A 323 -9.80 -31.68 -20.17
N ARG A 324 -10.55 -32.70 -19.74
CA ARG A 324 -11.01 -33.81 -20.59
C ARG A 324 -12.51 -34.02 -20.36
N LYS A 325 -13.31 -33.82 -21.41
CA LYS A 325 -14.76 -34.01 -21.37
C LYS A 325 -15.27 -34.41 -22.75
N GLY A 326 -15.83 -35.61 -22.86
CA GLY A 326 -16.32 -36.17 -24.12
C GLY A 326 -15.19 -36.57 -25.10
N GLU A 327 -15.59 -37.01 -26.30
CA GLU A 327 -14.70 -37.41 -27.38
C GLU A 327 -14.50 -36.26 -28.38
N MET A 328 -13.39 -35.53 -28.23
CA MET A 328 -13.14 -34.31 -29.00
C MET A 328 -13.13 -34.54 -30.52
N GLU A 329 -12.51 -35.62 -30.97
CA GLU A 329 -12.42 -35.98 -32.40
C GLU A 329 -13.81 -36.16 -33.02
N GLN A 330 -14.71 -36.85 -32.31
CA GLN A 330 -16.10 -37.01 -32.73
C GLN A 330 -16.85 -35.68 -32.72
N GLY A 331 -16.64 -34.87 -31.68
CA GLY A 331 -17.24 -33.54 -31.57
C GLY A 331 -16.84 -32.60 -32.71
N PHE A 332 -15.56 -32.58 -33.08
CA PHE A 332 -15.08 -31.80 -34.22
C PHE A 332 -15.57 -32.34 -35.56
N ALA A 333 -15.61 -33.67 -35.74
CA ALA A 333 -16.10 -34.29 -36.97
C ALA A 333 -17.61 -34.05 -37.21
N ALA A 334 -18.39 -33.95 -36.13
CA ALA A 334 -19.83 -33.71 -36.19
C ALA A 334 -20.21 -32.21 -36.23
N ALA A 335 -19.25 -31.28 -36.11
CA ALA A 335 -19.54 -29.86 -36.04
C ALA A 335 -19.82 -29.26 -37.43
N ASP A 336 -20.92 -28.51 -37.56
CA ASP A 336 -21.24 -27.76 -38.78
C ASP A 336 -20.28 -26.58 -39.03
N VAL A 337 -19.74 -26.00 -37.95
CA VAL A 337 -18.81 -24.86 -37.98
C VAL A 337 -17.74 -25.02 -36.92
N VAL A 338 -16.48 -24.78 -37.30
CA VAL A 338 -15.34 -24.71 -36.38
C VAL A 338 -14.74 -23.31 -36.44
N LEU A 339 -14.56 -22.69 -35.28
CA LEU A 339 -13.92 -21.39 -35.14
C LEU A 339 -12.69 -21.52 -34.25
N GLU A 340 -11.55 -21.03 -34.75
CA GLU A 340 -10.29 -21.00 -34.03
C GLU A 340 -9.81 -19.55 -33.90
N ARG A 341 -9.41 -19.18 -32.67
CA ARG A 341 -8.90 -17.84 -32.34
C ARG A 341 -7.83 -17.97 -31.27
N THR A 342 -6.80 -17.13 -31.36
CA THR A 342 -5.80 -16.94 -30.31
C THR A 342 -6.09 -15.62 -29.58
N PHE A 343 -6.06 -15.65 -28.25
CA PHE A 343 -6.31 -14.50 -27.39
C PHE A 343 -5.11 -14.28 -26.47
N HIS A 344 -4.81 -13.01 -26.18
CA HIS A 344 -3.77 -12.61 -25.24
C HIS A 344 -4.37 -11.63 -24.22
N THR A 345 -3.98 -11.79 -22.96
CA THR A 345 -4.28 -10.83 -21.88
C THR A 345 -2.98 -10.23 -21.39
N PRO A 346 -2.85 -8.89 -21.31
CA PRO A 346 -1.64 -8.27 -20.79
C PRO A 346 -1.53 -8.51 -19.27
N PRO A 347 -0.32 -8.38 -18.71
CA PRO A 347 -0.17 -8.34 -17.26
C PRO A 347 -0.86 -7.09 -16.72
N TYR A 348 -1.75 -7.27 -15.74
CA TYR A 348 -2.44 -6.16 -15.09
C TYR A 348 -1.93 -5.95 -13.67
N ASP A 349 -1.66 -4.70 -13.33
CA ASP A 349 -1.32 -4.30 -11.97
C ASP A 349 -2.58 -4.14 -11.10
N HIS A 350 -2.45 -4.54 -9.84
CA HIS A 350 -3.50 -4.42 -8.83
C HIS A 350 -3.84 -2.96 -8.54
N ALA A 351 -2.82 -2.09 -8.53
CA ALA A 351 -2.86 -0.65 -8.34
C ALA A 351 -3.69 -0.22 -7.12
N PHE A 352 -3.63 -1.00 -6.03
CA PHE A 352 -4.24 -0.61 -4.75
C PHE A 352 -3.65 0.70 -4.24
N MET A 353 -4.46 1.47 -3.49
CA MET A 353 -4.13 2.85 -3.13
C MET A 353 -3.00 2.95 -2.11
N GLU A 354 -2.91 2.00 -1.19
CA GLU A 354 -1.90 1.95 -0.12
C GLU A 354 -0.71 1.05 -0.52
N PRO A 355 0.50 1.60 -0.71
CA PRO A 355 1.71 0.78 -0.86
C PRO A 355 1.90 -0.20 0.30
N GLU A 356 2.64 -1.26 0.06
CA GLU A 356 2.95 -2.28 1.03
C GLU A 356 3.77 -1.66 2.18
N CYS A 357 3.31 -1.93 3.40
CA CYS A 357 3.96 -1.50 4.61
C CYS A 357 3.92 -2.64 5.62
N SER A 358 5.05 -2.88 6.27
CA SER A 358 5.21 -3.89 7.32
C SER A 358 5.94 -3.27 8.50
N VAL A 359 5.45 -3.51 9.71
CA VAL A 359 6.19 -3.16 10.93
C VAL A 359 6.46 -4.42 11.73
N ALA A 360 7.73 -4.71 11.96
CA ALA A 360 8.15 -5.78 12.86
C ALA A 360 8.57 -5.19 14.20
N ARG A 361 8.11 -5.81 15.30
CA ARG A 361 8.37 -5.35 16.67
C ARG A 361 8.82 -6.54 17.52
N PRO A 362 10.07 -6.55 18.01
CA PRO A 362 10.47 -7.51 19.02
C PRO A 362 9.79 -7.15 20.34
N THR A 363 9.33 -8.17 21.08
CA THR A 363 8.70 -8.01 22.40
C THR A 363 9.68 -8.41 23.51
N GLU A 364 9.42 -7.94 24.73
CA GLU A 364 10.27 -8.24 25.90
C GLU A 364 10.34 -9.73 26.24
N ASP A 365 9.27 -10.49 25.96
CA ASP A 365 9.23 -11.95 26.12
C ASP A 365 9.91 -12.72 24.97
N GLY A 366 10.61 -12.00 24.08
CA GLY A 366 11.37 -12.59 22.98
C GLY A 366 10.49 -13.12 21.85
N ARG A 367 9.34 -12.52 21.59
CA ARG A 367 8.53 -12.80 20.38
C ARG A 367 8.74 -11.71 19.34
N MET A 368 8.24 -11.96 18.13
CA MET A 368 8.16 -10.99 17.04
C MET A 368 6.69 -10.74 16.70
N GLU A 369 6.26 -9.49 16.84
CA GLU A 369 4.97 -9.04 16.33
C GLU A 369 5.14 -8.38 14.97
N ILE A 370 4.30 -8.75 14.02
CA ILE A 370 4.28 -8.19 12.66
C ILE A 370 2.93 -7.50 12.44
N TYR A 371 2.95 -6.19 12.28
CA TYR A 371 1.78 -5.40 11.91
C TYR A 371 1.77 -5.23 10.39
N VAL A 372 0.71 -5.71 9.74
CA VAL A 372 0.58 -5.65 8.27
C VAL A 372 -0.88 -5.77 7.82
N GLY A 373 -1.24 -5.06 6.75
CA GLY A 373 -2.48 -5.30 6.00
C GLY A 373 -2.26 -6.40 4.96
N SER A 374 -2.55 -7.65 5.32
CA SER A 374 -2.27 -8.85 4.53
C SER A 374 -3.54 -9.68 4.28
N GLN A 375 -3.60 -10.39 3.15
CA GLN A 375 -4.66 -11.34 2.84
C GLN A 375 -4.34 -12.77 3.34
N ILE A 376 -3.11 -13.02 3.80
CA ILE A 376 -2.60 -14.36 4.15
C ILE A 376 -1.85 -14.39 5.51
N PRO A 377 -2.43 -13.88 6.61
CA PRO A 377 -1.68 -13.64 7.86
C PRO A 377 -1.03 -14.88 8.50
N TYR A 378 -1.59 -16.08 8.29
CA TYR A 378 -0.96 -17.32 8.77
C TYR A 378 0.25 -17.72 7.94
N ALA A 379 0.16 -17.63 6.61
CA ALA A 379 1.30 -17.89 5.74
C ALA A 379 2.40 -16.83 5.91
N ASP A 380 2.03 -15.57 6.20
CA ASP A 380 3.00 -14.53 6.58
C ASP A 380 3.80 -14.93 7.83
N ARG A 381 3.09 -15.38 8.88
CA ARG A 381 3.70 -15.84 10.14
C ARG A 381 4.69 -16.97 9.87
N ASP A 382 4.25 -18.00 9.16
CA ASP A 382 5.03 -19.21 8.93
C ASP A 382 6.28 -18.89 8.10
N GLN A 383 6.16 -18.03 7.08
CA GLN A 383 7.31 -17.59 6.26
C GLN A 383 8.30 -16.72 7.06
N VAL A 384 7.83 -15.80 7.89
CA VAL A 384 8.70 -15.02 8.79
C VAL A 384 9.42 -15.93 9.79
N ALA A 385 8.70 -16.86 10.42
CA ALA A 385 9.27 -17.80 11.38
C ALA A 385 10.36 -18.66 10.74
N ARG A 386 10.10 -19.19 9.53
CA ARG A 386 11.08 -19.95 8.75
C ARG A 386 12.34 -19.14 8.44
N ALA A 387 12.21 -17.89 7.98
CA ALA A 387 13.36 -17.03 7.69
C ALA A 387 14.18 -16.71 8.95
N LEU A 388 13.52 -16.52 10.10
CA LEU A 388 14.16 -16.31 11.40
C LEU A 388 14.75 -17.60 12.02
N GLY A 389 14.41 -18.79 11.50
CA GLY A 389 14.76 -20.07 12.11
C GLY A 389 14.02 -20.31 13.44
N TRP A 390 12.83 -19.74 13.59
CA TRP A 390 12.03 -19.77 14.81
C TRP A 390 10.82 -20.69 14.70
N PRO A 391 10.28 -21.19 15.83
CA PRO A 391 8.96 -21.80 15.84
C PRO A 391 7.87 -20.72 15.61
N ASP A 392 6.81 -21.08 14.87
CA ASP A 392 5.70 -20.18 14.53
C ASP A 392 5.09 -19.48 15.75
N ALA A 393 5.05 -20.15 16.90
CA ALA A 393 4.50 -19.61 18.15
C ALA A 393 5.25 -18.37 18.69
N ARG A 394 6.49 -18.14 18.25
CA ARG A 394 7.26 -16.91 18.56
C ARG A 394 6.96 -15.76 17.61
N VAL A 395 6.17 -15.97 16.55
CA VAL A 395 5.79 -14.93 15.60
C VAL A 395 4.27 -14.71 15.67
N ARG A 396 3.85 -13.45 15.79
CA ARG A 396 2.44 -13.07 15.81
C ARG A 396 2.18 -12.02 14.75
N VAL A 397 1.31 -12.33 13.79
CA VAL A 397 0.81 -11.35 12.83
C VAL A 397 -0.42 -10.64 13.42
N ILE A 398 -0.41 -9.31 13.40
CA ILE A 398 -1.48 -8.44 13.86
C ILE A 398 -2.02 -7.70 12.63
N GLY A 399 -3.13 -8.20 12.09
CA GLY A 399 -3.75 -7.66 10.88
C GLY A 399 -4.15 -6.18 11.04
N GLN A 400 -3.72 -5.35 10.10
CA GLN A 400 -4.09 -3.94 10.00
C GLN A 400 -5.15 -3.72 8.91
N LEU A 401 -5.76 -2.54 8.90
CA LEU A 401 -6.54 -2.09 7.75
C LEU A 401 -5.66 -2.10 6.50
N MET A 402 -6.27 -2.43 5.36
CA MET A 402 -5.60 -2.58 4.08
C MET A 402 -6.25 -1.67 3.05
N GLY A 403 -5.48 -0.76 2.45
CA GLY A 403 -5.93 0.22 1.45
C GLY A 403 -6.08 -0.37 0.04
N GLY A 404 -6.66 -1.57 -0.03
CA GLY A 404 -6.77 -2.41 -1.23
C GLY A 404 -5.68 -3.47 -1.30
N GLY A 405 -6.03 -4.64 -1.81
CA GLY A 405 -5.11 -5.76 -2.07
C GLY A 405 -5.37 -6.37 -3.44
N PHE A 406 -6.65 -6.66 -3.76
CA PHE A 406 -7.10 -7.15 -5.07
C PHE A 406 -6.37 -8.41 -5.56
N GLY A 407 -5.77 -9.20 -4.64
CA GLY A 407 -4.91 -10.33 -4.95
C GLY A 407 -3.41 -10.02 -4.82
N GLY A 408 -3.00 -8.76 -4.99
CA GLY A 408 -1.60 -8.36 -4.95
C GLY A 408 -0.96 -8.36 -3.56
N LYS A 409 -1.77 -8.54 -2.50
CA LYS A 409 -1.31 -8.75 -1.12
C LYS A 409 -1.63 -10.17 -0.61
N GLU A 410 -1.79 -11.13 -1.53
CA GLU A 410 -1.86 -12.58 -1.24
C GLU A 410 -0.48 -13.25 -1.20
N ASP A 411 0.58 -12.49 -1.46
CA ASP A 411 1.97 -12.90 -1.24
C ASP A 411 2.62 -12.03 -0.16
N ILE A 412 3.65 -12.58 0.47
CA ILE A 412 4.43 -11.86 1.47
C ILE A 412 5.23 -10.73 0.79
N ALA A 413 5.23 -9.55 1.39
CA ALA A 413 5.88 -8.36 0.85
C ALA A 413 7.13 -8.02 1.67
N GLY A 414 7.02 -7.09 2.63
CA GLY A 414 8.13 -6.59 3.45
C GLY A 414 8.31 -7.29 4.80
N GLN A 415 7.44 -8.24 5.16
CA GLN A 415 7.33 -8.80 6.51
C GLN A 415 8.63 -9.50 6.94
N ILE A 416 9.23 -10.33 6.07
CA ILE A 416 10.51 -11.02 6.34
C ILE A 416 11.63 -10.02 6.56
N HIS A 417 11.76 -9.02 5.68
CA HIS A 417 12.83 -8.01 5.75
C HIS A 417 12.74 -7.18 7.02
N ALA A 418 11.54 -6.70 7.36
CA ALA A 418 11.30 -5.98 8.60
C ALA A 418 11.66 -6.83 9.82
N ALA A 419 11.27 -8.11 9.82
CA ALA A 419 11.54 -9.03 10.93
C ALA A 419 13.03 -9.34 11.11
N LEU A 420 13.77 -9.56 10.03
CA LEU A 420 15.23 -9.79 10.07
C LEU A 420 15.96 -8.57 10.66
N LEU A 421 15.61 -7.36 10.21
CA LEU A 421 16.19 -6.11 10.72
C LEU A 421 15.80 -5.86 12.18
N ALA A 422 14.55 -6.11 12.54
CA ALA A 422 14.07 -5.97 13.92
C ALA A 422 14.78 -6.95 14.86
N ASN A 423 15.01 -8.19 14.41
CA ASN A 423 15.77 -9.17 15.16
C ASN A 423 17.24 -8.76 15.32
N ALA A 424 17.89 -8.26 14.26
CA ALA A 424 19.28 -7.83 14.31
C ALA A 424 19.51 -6.60 15.20
N THR A 425 18.54 -5.67 15.24
CA THR A 425 18.66 -4.41 15.97
C THR A 425 18.04 -4.42 17.36
N GLY A 426 17.18 -5.40 17.67
CA GLY A 426 16.38 -5.42 18.89
C GLY A 426 15.36 -4.28 18.98
N ARG A 427 15.07 -3.59 17.87
CA ARG A 427 14.19 -2.41 17.81
C ARG A 427 13.03 -2.66 16.83
N PRO A 428 11.89 -1.96 16.99
CA PRO A 428 10.84 -1.99 15.99
C PRO A 428 11.36 -1.45 14.65
N VAL A 429 10.98 -2.07 13.53
CA VAL A 429 11.40 -1.66 12.18
C VAL A 429 10.19 -1.56 11.27
N LYS A 430 9.99 -0.39 10.65
CA LYS A 430 8.99 -0.16 9.59
C LYS A 430 9.64 -0.22 8.22
N LEU A 431 9.13 -1.07 7.35
CA LEU A 431 9.42 -1.07 5.92
C LEU A 431 8.19 -0.61 5.15
N LEU A 432 8.27 0.60 4.56
CA LEU A 432 7.25 1.17 3.68
C LEU A 432 7.83 1.29 2.27
N TRP A 433 7.22 0.61 1.30
CA TRP A 433 7.61 0.72 -0.09
C TRP A 433 7.14 2.05 -0.70
N SER A 434 7.90 2.54 -1.68
CA SER A 434 7.38 3.59 -2.57
C SER A 434 6.35 3.00 -3.55
N ARG A 435 5.58 3.86 -4.22
CA ARG A 435 4.71 3.42 -5.32
C ARG A 435 5.50 2.72 -6.42
N HIS A 436 6.66 3.27 -6.81
CA HIS A 436 7.53 2.63 -7.79
C HIS A 436 7.99 1.24 -7.34
N GLU A 437 8.41 1.08 -6.08
CA GLU A 437 8.83 -0.21 -5.54
C GLU A 437 7.65 -1.20 -5.48
N SER A 438 6.46 -0.76 -5.10
CA SER A 438 5.23 -1.56 -5.15
C SER A 438 4.99 -2.12 -6.56
N LEU A 439 4.94 -1.25 -7.57
CA LEU A 439 4.72 -1.64 -8.97
C LEU A 439 5.82 -2.58 -9.49
N LEU A 440 7.06 -2.41 -9.03
CA LEU A 440 8.20 -3.22 -9.44
C LEU A 440 8.20 -4.64 -8.85
N THR A 441 7.66 -4.81 -7.63
CA THR A 441 7.99 -5.98 -6.79
C THR A 441 6.85 -6.96 -6.61
N HIS A 442 5.60 -6.48 -6.44
CA HIS A 442 4.49 -7.39 -6.18
C HIS A 442 4.06 -8.15 -7.45
N PRO A 443 3.49 -9.36 -7.31
CA PRO A 443 3.03 -10.17 -8.44
C PRO A 443 1.97 -9.49 -9.29
N LYS A 444 1.91 -9.79 -10.58
CA LYS A 444 0.90 -9.27 -11.52
C LYS A 444 -0.06 -10.39 -11.94
N ARG A 445 -1.23 -10.01 -12.47
CA ARG A 445 -2.16 -10.96 -13.11
C ARG A 445 -1.53 -11.60 -14.34
#